data_AF-I7ZGZ5-F1
#
_entry.id   AF-I7ZGZ5-F1
#
_cell.length_a   1.000
_cell.length_b   1.000
_cell.length_c   1.000
_cell.angle_alpha   90.00
_cell.angle_beta   90.00
_cell.angle_gamma   90.00
#
_symmetry.space_group_name_H-M   'P 1'
#
loop_
_entity.id
_entity.type
_entity.pdbx_description
1 polymer ?
#
loop_
_entity_poly.entity_id
_entity_poly.type
_entity_poly.pdbx_seq_one_letter_code
_entity_poly.pdbx_strand_id
1 'polypeptide(L)'
;MLKKLVSANRQLAELKGVAASIPNQSILISTLGLQEAKESSAIENIVTTHDELFREGSAESPYSAAAKEVRLYSHALQIGLAAVRQTGLLTGNHILEIRTALEQSRPGYRKLPGTTLRDGAGRVIYTPPSPERLPGLMGDLERFINDATSFDADPLVKMAMIHHQFESIHPFYDGNGRTGRIINVLYLVKEKLLDIPVLYLSRSIVRTKSDY
;
A
#
# COMPACT_ATOMS: atom_id res chain seq x y z
N MET A 1 -6.85 -20.30 11.63
CA MET A 1 -7.06 -19.20 10.66
C MET A 1 -8.43 -18.54 10.85
N LEU A 2 -9.54 -19.27 10.72
CA LEU A 2 -10.91 -18.72 10.82
C LEU A 2 -11.22 -17.94 12.13
N LYS A 3 -10.72 -18.40 13.29
CA LYS A 3 -10.88 -17.64 14.56
C LYS A 3 -10.22 -16.25 14.52
N LYS A 4 -9.04 -16.13 13.90
CA LYS A 4 -8.35 -14.84 13.73
C LYS A 4 -9.11 -13.94 12.76
N LEU A 5 -9.67 -14.52 11.69
CA LEU A 5 -10.48 -13.82 10.71
C LEU A 5 -11.74 -13.18 11.33
N VAL A 6 -12.47 -13.92 12.16
CA VAL A 6 -13.64 -13.39 12.88
C VAL A 6 -13.26 -12.20 13.76
N SER A 7 -12.17 -12.33 14.52
CA SER A 7 -11.70 -11.23 15.37
C SER A 7 -11.24 -10.01 14.56
N ALA A 8 -10.55 -10.23 13.43
CA ALA A 8 -10.08 -9.17 12.55
C ALA A 8 -11.26 -8.40 11.93
N ASN A 9 -12.26 -9.12 11.40
CA ASN A 9 -13.47 -8.51 10.86
C ASN A 9 -14.22 -7.68 11.91
N ARG A 10 -14.36 -8.19 13.14
CA ARG A 10 -15.01 -7.45 14.24
C ARG A 10 -14.28 -6.13 14.54
N GLN A 11 -12.96 -6.17 14.66
CA GLN A 11 -12.15 -4.99 14.95
C GLN A 11 -12.16 -4.00 13.78
N LEU A 12 -12.18 -4.49 12.54
CA LEU A 12 -12.26 -3.65 11.35
C LEU A 12 -13.63 -2.95 11.25
N ALA A 13 -14.71 -3.66 11.55
CA ALA A 13 -16.06 -3.08 11.59
C ALA A 13 -16.19 -2.03 12.71
N GLU A 14 -15.59 -2.28 13.89
CA GLU A 14 -15.53 -1.31 14.98
C GLU A 14 -14.76 -0.05 14.56
N LEU A 15 -13.58 -0.20 13.93
CA LEU A 15 -12.82 0.91 13.37
C LEU A 15 -13.64 1.69 12.34
N LYS A 16 -14.33 1.01 11.42
CA LYS A 16 -15.21 1.64 10.43
C LYS A 16 -16.29 2.50 11.11
N GLY A 17 -16.97 1.95 12.11
CA GLY A 17 -18.02 2.66 12.86
C GLY A 17 -17.50 3.88 13.62
N VAL A 18 -16.39 3.74 14.34
CA VAL A 18 -15.77 4.84 15.09
C VAL A 18 -15.30 5.94 14.12
N ALA A 19 -14.63 5.58 13.03
CA ALA A 19 -14.18 6.53 12.02
C ALA A 19 -15.35 7.30 11.38
N ALA A 20 -16.48 6.63 11.13
CA ALA A 20 -17.68 7.24 10.59
C ALA A 20 -18.31 8.27 11.55
N SER A 21 -18.18 8.06 12.87
CA SER A 21 -18.74 8.94 13.90
C SER A 21 -17.99 10.28 14.09
N ILE A 22 -16.76 10.39 13.56
CA ILE A 22 -15.92 11.56 13.75
C ILE A 22 -16.35 12.67 12.75
N PRO A 23 -16.77 13.86 13.24
CA PRO A 23 -17.36 14.90 12.37
C PRO A 23 -16.45 15.38 11.24
N ASN A 24 -15.14 15.42 11.48
CA ASN A 24 -14.15 15.84 10.50
C ASN A 24 -13.21 14.69 10.12
N GLN A 25 -13.67 13.81 9.25
CA GLN A 25 -12.88 12.67 8.76
C GLN A 25 -11.63 13.09 7.97
N SER A 26 -11.57 14.32 7.45
CA SER A 26 -10.38 14.81 6.74
C SER A 26 -9.15 14.88 7.65
N ILE A 27 -9.35 15.11 8.96
CA ILE A 27 -8.28 15.07 9.96
C ILE A 27 -7.75 13.64 10.09
N LEU A 28 -8.61 12.62 10.10
CA LEU A 28 -8.17 11.23 10.18
C LEU A 28 -7.36 10.84 8.96
N ILE A 29 -7.82 11.21 7.77
CA ILE A 29 -7.10 10.92 6.51
C ILE A 29 -5.73 11.60 6.54
N SER A 30 -5.66 12.87 6.97
CA SER A 30 -4.42 13.63 7.02
C SER A 30 -3.45 13.10 8.08
N THR A 31 -3.93 12.76 9.27
CA THR A 31 -3.08 12.33 10.39
C THR A 31 -2.74 10.84 10.30
N LEU A 32 -3.74 9.96 10.20
CA LEU A 32 -3.50 8.52 10.16
C LEU A 32 -2.88 8.08 8.83
N GLY A 33 -3.25 8.73 7.71
CA GLY A 33 -2.60 8.50 6.43
C GLY A 33 -1.11 8.87 6.47
N LEU A 34 -0.75 9.97 7.13
CA LEU A 34 0.65 10.37 7.30
C LEU A 34 1.41 9.43 8.26
N GLN A 35 0.75 8.92 9.30
CA GLN A 35 1.33 7.90 10.19
C GLN A 35 1.61 6.59 9.44
N GLU A 36 0.63 6.09 8.68
CA GLU A 36 0.80 4.92 7.82
C GLU A 36 1.92 5.12 6.81
N ALA A 37 1.99 6.30 6.17
CA ALA A 37 3.07 6.66 5.28
C ALA A 37 4.45 6.60 5.94
N LYS A 38 4.57 7.11 7.17
CA LYS A 38 5.83 7.10 7.94
C LYS A 38 6.31 5.68 8.21
N GLU A 39 5.45 4.81 8.76
CA GLU A 39 5.85 3.44 9.11
C GLU A 39 6.04 2.57 7.87
N SER A 40 5.21 2.77 6.85
CA SER A 40 5.35 2.08 5.56
C SER A 40 6.70 2.38 4.92
N SER A 41 7.14 3.63 4.96
CA SER A 41 8.46 4.05 4.49
C SER A 41 9.59 3.51 5.37
N ALA A 42 9.40 3.42 6.69
CA ALA A 42 10.39 2.85 7.59
C ALA A 42 10.68 1.36 7.33
N ILE A 43 9.72 0.60 6.79
CA ILE A 43 9.94 -0.78 6.34
C ILE A 43 10.99 -0.82 5.23
N GLU A 44 11.00 0.16 4.33
CA GLU A 44 11.97 0.31 3.24
C GLU A 44 13.26 1.05 3.67
N ASN A 45 13.50 1.18 4.98
CA ASN A 45 14.63 1.90 5.59
C ASN A 45 14.63 3.42 5.35
N ILE A 46 13.47 4.01 5.04
CA ILE A 46 13.28 5.46 4.95
C ILE A 46 12.74 5.95 6.30
N VAL A 47 13.63 6.50 7.13
CA VAL A 47 13.31 6.88 8.53
C VAL A 47 13.17 8.40 8.66
N THR A 48 12.08 8.86 9.26
CA THR A 48 11.80 10.28 9.58
C THR A 48 11.06 10.41 10.92
N THR A 49 11.05 11.62 11.49
CA THR A 49 10.40 11.92 12.78
C THR A 49 9.10 12.69 12.61
N HIS A 50 8.22 12.66 13.62
CA HIS A 50 6.99 13.46 13.63
C HIS A 50 7.29 14.96 13.51
N ASP A 51 8.29 15.45 14.25
CA ASP A 51 8.63 16.85 14.21
C ASP A 51 9.15 17.30 12.85
N GLU A 52 9.92 16.46 12.15
CA GLU A 52 10.33 16.72 10.75
C GLU A 52 9.11 16.80 9.81
N LEU A 53 8.11 15.93 10.01
CA LEU A 53 6.90 15.94 9.19
C LEU A 53 6.00 17.17 9.45
N PHE A 54 5.98 17.71 10.67
CA PHE A 54 5.08 18.81 11.08
C PHE A 54 5.75 20.20 11.10
N ARG A 55 7.08 20.32 11.27
CA ARG A 55 7.79 21.62 11.24
C ARG A 55 7.78 22.27 9.86
N GLU A 56 7.51 21.52 8.81
CA GLU A 56 7.73 21.92 7.42
C GLU A 56 6.48 22.59 6.79
N GLY A 57 5.94 23.60 7.47
CA GLY A 57 4.94 24.56 6.96
C GLY A 57 5.46 26.00 6.84
N SER A 58 6.71 26.27 7.27
CA SER A 58 7.41 27.53 7.08
C SER A 58 8.35 27.45 5.87
N ALA A 59 8.38 28.50 5.05
CA ALA A 59 9.09 28.54 3.77
C ALA A 59 10.63 28.48 3.85
N GLU A 60 11.21 28.22 5.03
CA GLU A 60 12.64 28.45 5.31
C GLU A 60 13.47 27.18 5.58
N SER A 61 12.93 25.96 5.40
CA SER A 61 13.73 24.73 5.55
C SER A 61 13.58 23.78 4.36
N PRO A 62 14.68 23.37 3.70
CA PRO A 62 14.62 22.37 2.65
C PRO A 62 14.18 21.04 3.24
N TYR A 63 13.16 20.43 2.61
CA TYR A 63 12.62 19.13 2.99
C TYR A 63 13.72 18.07 3.17
N SER A 64 13.68 17.31 4.27
CA SER A 64 14.50 16.10 4.36
C SER A 64 14.06 15.10 3.28
N ALA A 65 15.01 14.35 2.71
CA ALA A 65 14.68 13.35 1.68
C ALA A 65 13.66 12.33 2.21
N ALA A 66 13.77 11.92 3.48
CA ALA A 66 12.83 10.99 4.10
C ALA A 66 11.42 11.60 4.31
N ALA A 67 11.32 12.86 4.71
CA ALA A 67 10.04 13.56 4.84
C ALA A 67 9.36 13.72 3.48
N LYS A 68 10.13 13.98 2.42
CA LYS A 68 9.64 14.00 1.04
C LYS A 68 9.03 12.65 0.65
N GLU A 69 9.72 11.53 0.89
CA GLU A 69 9.22 10.19 0.59
C GLU A 69 7.90 9.87 1.33
N VAL A 70 7.78 10.25 2.60
CA VAL A 70 6.53 10.07 3.36
C VAL A 70 5.37 10.88 2.77
N ARG A 71 5.62 12.12 2.31
CA ARG A 71 4.58 12.90 1.62
C ARG A 71 4.20 12.32 0.27
N LEU A 72 5.16 11.79 -0.49
CA LEU A 72 4.89 11.12 -1.76
C LEU A 72 4.00 9.90 -1.55
N TYR A 73 4.21 9.13 -0.47
CA TYR A 73 3.31 8.04 -0.10
C TYR A 73 1.90 8.53 0.23
N SER A 74 1.78 9.56 1.08
CA SER A 74 0.47 10.12 1.42
C SER A 74 -0.27 10.63 0.17
N HIS A 75 0.44 11.31 -0.73
CA HIS A 75 -0.11 11.78 -1.99
C HIS A 75 -0.55 10.63 -2.91
N ALA A 76 0.27 9.59 -3.05
CA ALA A 76 -0.06 8.41 -3.83
C ALA A 76 -1.31 7.67 -3.29
N LEU A 77 -1.45 7.59 -1.96
CA LEU A 77 -2.64 7.03 -1.32
C LEU A 77 -3.89 7.87 -1.64
N GLN A 78 -3.79 9.21 -1.66
CA GLN A 78 -4.92 10.07 -2.05
C GLN A 78 -5.31 9.90 -3.51
N ILE A 79 -4.34 9.82 -4.42
CA ILE A 79 -4.59 9.56 -5.85
C ILE A 79 -5.34 8.24 -6.03
N GLY A 80 -4.82 7.16 -5.42
CA GLY A 80 -5.45 5.86 -5.49
C GLY A 80 -6.86 5.83 -4.87
N LEU A 81 -7.06 6.52 -3.74
CA LEU A 81 -8.36 6.62 -3.08
C LEU A 81 -9.38 7.34 -3.98
N ALA A 82 -9.00 8.45 -4.59
CA ALA A 82 -9.86 9.20 -5.49
C ALA A 82 -10.29 8.34 -6.70
N ALA A 83 -9.33 7.63 -7.32
CA ALA A 83 -9.60 6.76 -8.46
C ALA A 83 -10.52 5.57 -8.10
N VAL A 84 -10.29 4.91 -6.96
CA VAL A 84 -11.14 3.82 -6.47
C VAL A 84 -12.55 4.31 -6.17
N ARG A 85 -12.71 5.48 -5.54
CA ARG A 85 -14.02 6.06 -5.25
C ARG A 85 -14.78 6.45 -6.52
N GLN A 86 -14.06 6.95 -7.53
CA GLN A 86 -14.68 7.36 -8.79
C GLN A 86 -15.15 6.16 -9.63
N THR A 87 -14.36 5.10 -9.68
CA THR A 87 -14.59 3.97 -10.60
C THR A 87 -15.23 2.75 -9.93
N GLY A 88 -15.11 2.62 -8.60
CA GLY A 88 -15.42 1.40 -7.87
C GLY A 88 -14.41 0.26 -8.10
N LEU A 89 -13.32 0.52 -8.81
CA LEU A 89 -12.34 -0.48 -9.25
C LEU A 89 -10.93 -0.11 -8.80
N LEU A 90 -10.08 -1.13 -8.62
CA LEU A 90 -8.65 -0.96 -8.41
C LEU A 90 -7.91 -1.65 -9.57
N THR A 91 -7.53 -0.84 -10.57
CA THR A 91 -6.99 -1.32 -11.86
C THR A 91 -5.45 -1.25 -11.88
N GLY A 92 -4.84 -1.93 -12.84
CA GLY A 92 -3.42 -1.84 -13.13
C GLY A 92 -2.98 -0.42 -13.48
N ASN A 93 -3.85 0.38 -14.10
CA ASN A 93 -3.59 1.81 -14.35
C ASN A 93 -3.53 2.60 -13.04
N HIS A 94 -4.46 2.37 -12.10
CA HIS A 94 -4.40 3.01 -10.78
C HIS A 94 -3.10 2.62 -10.04
N ILE A 95 -2.69 1.35 -10.13
CA ILE A 95 -1.42 0.87 -9.54
C ILE A 95 -0.22 1.58 -10.16
N LEU A 96 -0.20 1.77 -11.48
CA LEU A 96 0.85 2.52 -12.18
C LEU A 96 0.90 3.99 -11.76
N GLU A 97 -0.26 4.63 -11.59
CA GLU A 97 -0.37 6.01 -11.12
C GLU A 97 0.13 6.17 -9.68
N ILE A 98 -0.28 5.28 -8.78
CA ILE A 98 0.18 5.23 -7.38
C ILE A 98 1.70 5.11 -7.33
N ARG A 99 2.28 4.15 -8.06
CA ARG A 99 3.73 3.97 -8.10
C ARG A 99 4.44 5.17 -8.73
N THR A 100 3.85 5.78 -9.75
CA THR A 100 4.42 6.99 -10.39
C THR A 100 4.46 8.17 -9.43
N ALA A 101 3.42 8.34 -8.61
CA ALA A 101 3.38 9.36 -7.56
C ALA A 101 4.41 9.09 -6.45
N LEU A 102 4.60 7.82 -6.05
CA LEU A 102 5.61 7.41 -5.08
C LEU A 102 7.04 7.71 -5.56
N GLU A 103 7.38 7.31 -6.78
CA GLU A 103 8.77 7.31 -7.27
C GLU A 103 9.11 8.52 -8.15
N GLN A 104 8.16 9.43 -8.37
CA GLN A 104 8.28 10.61 -9.25
C GLN A 104 8.97 10.32 -10.60
N SER A 105 8.69 9.15 -11.18
CA SER A 105 9.37 8.65 -12.37
C SER A 105 8.39 8.10 -13.39
N ARG A 106 8.86 7.86 -14.62
CA ARG A 106 7.99 7.45 -15.73
C ARG A 106 7.18 6.19 -15.37
N PRO A 107 5.89 6.15 -15.76
CA PRO A 107 5.05 4.98 -15.51
C PRO A 107 5.54 3.78 -16.31
N GLY A 108 5.37 2.59 -15.74
CA GLY A 108 5.56 1.33 -16.43
C GLY A 108 6.15 0.23 -15.55
N TYR A 109 6.03 -1.00 -16.03
CA TYR A 109 6.67 -2.16 -15.43
C TYR A 109 8.15 -2.23 -15.82
N ARG A 110 8.94 -2.94 -15.01
CA ARG A 110 10.33 -3.24 -15.34
C ARG A 110 10.42 -3.99 -16.66
N LYS A 111 11.48 -3.69 -17.42
CA LYS A 111 11.70 -4.21 -18.79
C LYS A 111 12.95 -5.07 -18.92
N LEU A 112 13.89 -4.94 -17.98
CA LEU A 112 15.15 -5.67 -18.00
C LEU A 112 15.05 -6.91 -17.09
N PRO A 113 15.62 -8.05 -17.50
CA PRO A 113 15.74 -9.21 -16.64
C PRO A 113 16.78 -8.96 -15.52
N GLY A 114 16.87 -9.89 -14.56
CA GLY A 114 17.92 -9.89 -13.54
C GLY A 114 17.56 -9.22 -12.21
N THR A 115 16.32 -8.78 -12.03
CA THR A 115 15.82 -8.36 -10.71
C THR A 115 15.88 -9.54 -9.74
N THR A 116 16.52 -9.35 -8.59
CA THR A 116 16.61 -10.34 -7.51
C THR A 116 16.38 -9.66 -6.17
N LEU A 117 15.58 -10.25 -5.30
CA LEU A 117 15.51 -9.85 -3.90
C LEU A 117 16.63 -10.55 -3.13
N ARG A 118 17.33 -9.77 -2.30
CA ARG A 118 18.48 -10.23 -1.53
C ARG A 118 18.27 -9.97 -0.05
N ASP A 119 18.79 -10.86 0.78
CA ASP A 119 18.85 -10.63 2.23
C ASP A 119 20.00 -9.68 2.62
N GLY A 120 20.12 -9.38 3.91
CA GLY A 120 21.19 -8.53 4.44
C GLY A 120 22.61 -9.10 4.25
N ALA A 121 22.75 -10.39 3.93
CA ALA A 121 24.03 -11.02 3.58
C ALA A 121 24.29 -11.02 2.06
N GLY A 122 23.42 -10.40 1.26
CA GLY A 122 23.52 -10.30 -0.19
C GLY A 122 23.11 -11.57 -0.94
N ARG A 123 22.59 -12.59 -0.25
CA ARG A 123 22.15 -13.85 -0.87
C ARG A 123 20.82 -13.62 -1.58
N VAL A 124 20.68 -14.16 -2.79
CA VAL A 124 19.41 -14.12 -3.52
C VAL A 124 18.39 -15.01 -2.80
N ILE A 125 17.35 -14.39 -2.25
CA ILE A 125 16.26 -15.09 -1.56
C ILE A 125 15.06 -15.33 -2.47
N TYR A 126 14.91 -14.50 -3.51
CA TYR A 126 13.82 -14.61 -4.46
C TYR A 126 14.18 -13.98 -5.81
N THR A 127 13.71 -14.58 -6.90
CA THR A 127 13.82 -14.04 -8.26
C THR A 127 12.41 -13.87 -8.82
N PRO A 128 11.93 -12.62 -8.95
CA PRO A 128 10.64 -12.33 -9.53
C PRO A 128 10.50 -12.84 -10.98
N PRO A 129 9.26 -12.97 -11.50
CA PRO A 129 8.99 -13.36 -12.88
C PRO A 129 9.74 -12.51 -13.92
N SER A 130 9.92 -13.03 -15.14
CA SER A 130 10.57 -12.24 -16.19
C SER A 130 9.66 -11.06 -16.65
N PRO A 131 10.25 -9.94 -17.13
CA PRO A 131 9.50 -8.77 -17.59
C PRO A 131 8.36 -9.07 -18.59
N GLU A 132 8.56 -10.04 -19.47
CA GLU A 132 7.62 -10.41 -20.52
C GLU A 132 6.31 -10.99 -19.97
N ARG A 133 6.36 -11.54 -18.74
CA ARG A 133 5.18 -12.11 -18.05
C ARG A 133 4.38 -11.06 -17.28
N LEU A 134 4.93 -9.87 -17.03
CA LEU A 134 4.32 -8.86 -16.16
C LEU A 134 2.94 -8.40 -16.65
N PRO A 135 2.71 -8.10 -17.95
CA PRO A 135 1.39 -7.68 -18.41
C PRO A 135 0.29 -8.72 -18.11
N GLY A 136 0.58 -10.00 -18.34
CA GLY A 136 -0.34 -11.09 -18.03
C GLY A 136 -0.60 -11.22 -16.52
N LEU A 137 0.47 -11.31 -15.73
CA LEU A 137 0.36 -11.48 -14.27
C LEU A 137 -0.35 -10.31 -13.58
N MET A 138 -0.08 -9.07 -14.01
CA MET A 138 -0.76 -7.90 -13.48
C MET A 138 -2.23 -7.83 -13.92
N GLY A 139 -2.53 -8.25 -15.16
CA GLY A 139 -3.91 -8.38 -15.62
C GLY A 139 -4.68 -9.45 -14.85
N ASP A 140 -4.05 -10.57 -14.52
CA ASP A 140 -4.63 -11.64 -13.70
C ASP A 140 -4.90 -11.14 -12.27
N LEU A 141 -3.93 -10.42 -11.70
CA LEU A 141 -4.08 -9.80 -10.38
C LEU A 141 -5.22 -8.76 -10.37
N GLU A 142 -5.32 -7.90 -11.39
CA GLU A 142 -6.42 -6.94 -11.51
C GLU A 142 -7.79 -7.65 -11.56
N ARG A 143 -7.91 -8.73 -12.34
CA ARG A 143 -9.15 -9.52 -12.38
C ARG A 143 -9.45 -10.13 -11.02
N PHE A 144 -8.44 -10.70 -10.35
CA PHE A 144 -8.60 -11.24 -9.00
C PHE A 144 -9.07 -10.17 -8.01
N ILE A 145 -8.48 -8.96 -8.04
CA ILE A 145 -8.87 -7.83 -7.18
C ILE A 145 -10.33 -7.43 -7.42
N ASN A 146 -10.78 -7.36 -8.67
CA ASN A 146 -12.07 -6.75 -9.00
C ASN A 146 -13.23 -7.73 -9.14
N ASP A 147 -12.98 -9.02 -9.38
CA ASP A 147 -14.00 -10.05 -9.47
C ASP A 147 -14.23 -10.72 -8.11
N ALA A 148 -15.31 -10.34 -7.42
CA ALA A 148 -15.71 -10.93 -6.14
C ALA A 148 -16.11 -12.42 -6.25
N THR A 149 -16.50 -12.90 -7.44
CA THR A 149 -16.98 -14.27 -7.65
C THR A 149 -15.85 -15.26 -7.97
N SER A 150 -14.68 -14.76 -8.37
CA SER A 150 -13.51 -15.57 -8.74
C SER A 150 -12.95 -16.45 -7.61
N PHE A 151 -13.22 -16.10 -6.34
CA PHE A 151 -12.67 -16.79 -5.18
C PHE A 151 -13.59 -16.65 -3.96
N ASP A 152 -14.20 -17.76 -3.55
CA ASP A 152 -15.11 -17.84 -2.41
C ASP A 152 -14.33 -17.79 -1.09
N ALA A 153 -13.91 -16.59 -0.69
CA ALA A 153 -13.29 -16.33 0.59
C ALA A 153 -13.60 -14.91 1.08
N ASP A 154 -13.44 -14.72 2.39
CA ASP A 154 -13.56 -13.41 3.02
C ASP A 154 -12.57 -12.40 2.41
N PRO A 155 -12.97 -11.12 2.20
CA PRO A 155 -12.09 -10.13 1.59
C PRO A 155 -10.77 -9.91 2.36
N LEU A 156 -10.69 -10.14 3.67
CA LEU A 156 -9.41 -10.03 4.40
C LEU A 156 -8.42 -11.13 4.03
N VAL A 157 -8.92 -12.33 3.72
CA VAL A 157 -8.08 -13.43 3.20
C VAL A 157 -7.62 -13.06 1.79
N LYS A 158 -8.55 -12.56 0.97
CA LYS A 158 -8.25 -12.15 -0.40
C LYS A 158 -7.25 -11.00 -0.45
N MET A 159 -7.35 -10.02 0.44
CA MET A 159 -6.38 -8.93 0.61
C MET A 159 -4.98 -9.46 0.91
N ALA A 160 -4.85 -10.42 1.82
CA ALA A 160 -3.55 -11.03 2.13
C ALA A 160 -2.94 -11.75 0.91
N MET A 161 -3.78 -12.42 0.11
CA MET A 161 -3.35 -13.06 -1.15
C MET A 161 -2.96 -12.03 -2.21
N ILE A 162 -3.73 -10.95 -2.37
CA ILE A 162 -3.42 -9.83 -3.27
C ILE A 162 -2.05 -9.25 -2.92
N HIS A 163 -1.80 -8.99 -1.63
CA HIS A 163 -0.53 -8.47 -1.14
C HIS A 163 0.63 -9.41 -1.49
N HIS A 164 0.51 -10.68 -1.12
CA HIS A 164 1.53 -11.68 -1.40
C HIS A 164 1.80 -11.83 -2.90
N GLN A 165 0.76 -11.86 -3.73
CA GLN A 165 0.87 -12.00 -5.17
C GLN A 165 1.55 -10.77 -5.79
N PHE A 166 1.18 -9.56 -5.38
CA PHE A 166 1.78 -8.33 -5.88
C PHE A 166 3.29 -8.26 -5.54
N GLU A 167 3.66 -8.53 -4.29
CA GLU A 167 5.07 -8.56 -3.86
C GLU A 167 5.88 -9.62 -4.61
N SER A 168 5.27 -10.78 -4.90
CA SER A 168 5.90 -11.88 -5.67
C SER A 168 6.05 -11.53 -7.15
N ILE A 169 5.07 -10.88 -7.78
CA ILE A 169 5.19 -10.39 -9.16
C ILE A 169 6.32 -9.36 -9.26
N HIS A 170 6.44 -8.50 -8.23
CA HIS A 170 7.44 -7.45 -8.11
C HIS A 170 7.57 -6.63 -9.41
N PRO A 171 6.49 -5.95 -9.86
CA PRO A 171 6.40 -5.40 -11.21
C PRO A 171 7.30 -4.18 -11.47
N PHE A 172 7.84 -3.54 -10.42
CA PHE A 172 8.63 -2.31 -10.53
C PHE A 172 10.09 -2.53 -10.11
N TYR A 173 10.97 -1.60 -10.49
CA TYR A 173 12.36 -1.59 -9.99
C TYR A 173 12.46 -1.08 -8.55
N ASP A 174 11.54 -0.19 -8.15
CA ASP A 174 11.45 0.38 -6.82
C ASP A 174 9.97 0.73 -6.52
N GLY A 175 9.65 0.86 -5.24
CA GLY A 175 8.33 1.24 -4.74
C GLY A 175 7.34 0.09 -4.60
N ASN A 176 7.76 -1.16 -4.83
CA ASN A 176 6.87 -2.34 -4.75
C ASN A 176 6.25 -2.46 -3.35
N GLY A 177 7.06 -2.53 -2.28
CA GLY A 177 6.57 -2.66 -0.91
C GLY A 177 5.53 -1.61 -0.53
N ARG A 178 5.85 -0.34 -0.81
CA ARG A 178 4.96 0.81 -0.53
C ARG A 178 3.68 0.75 -1.36
N THR A 179 3.78 0.40 -2.64
CA THR A 179 2.62 0.26 -3.53
C THR A 179 1.71 -0.89 -3.08
N GLY A 180 2.27 -2.04 -2.69
CA GLY A 180 1.51 -3.20 -2.18
C GLY A 180 0.72 -2.85 -0.91
N ARG A 181 1.32 -2.10 0.00
CA ARG A 181 0.65 -1.65 1.23
C ARG A 181 -0.47 -0.63 0.95
N ILE A 182 -0.29 0.26 -0.02
CA ILE A 182 -1.38 1.15 -0.50
C ILE A 182 -2.52 0.30 -1.11
N ILE A 183 -2.21 -0.67 -1.95
CA ILE A 183 -3.19 -1.58 -2.57
C ILE A 183 -4.07 -2.25 -1.50
N ASN A 184 -3.49 -2.72 -0.39
CA ASN A 184 -4.25 -3.34 0.70
C ASN A 184 -5.33 -2.43 1.26
N VAL A 185 -4.94 -1.20 1.62
CA VAL A 185 -5.88 -0.24 2.23
C VAL A 185 -6.94 0.20 1.22
N LEU A 186 -6.56 0.41 -0.05
CA LEU A 186 -7.50 0.73 -1.12
C LEU A 186 -8.47 -0.41 -1.42
N TYR A 187 -8.02 -1.66 -1.34
CA TYR A 187 -8.87 -2.83 -1.50
C TYR A 187 -9.93 -2.91 -0.39
N LEU A 188 -9.57 -2.63 0.86
CA LEU A 188 -10.55 -2.56 1.96
C LEU A 188 -11.61 -1.47 1.73
N VAL A 189 -11.20 -0.32 1.14
CA VAL A 189 -12.14 0.74 0.77
C VAL A 189 -13.04 0.31 -0.39
N LYS A 190 -12.48 -0.30 -1.43
CA LYS A 190 -13.21 -0.85 -2.57
C LYS A 190 -14.29 -1.84 -2.13
N GLU A 191 -13.95 -2.76 -1.23
CA GLU A 191 -14.86 -3.78 -0.69
C GLU A 191 -15.80 -3.23 0.40
N LYS A 192 -15.77 -1.90 0.64
CA LYS A 192 -16.59 -1.20 1.63
C LYS A 192 -16.40 -1.71 3.06
N LEU A 193 -15.28 -2.37 3.35
CA LEU A 193 -14.88 -2.73 4.72
C LEU A 193 -14.37 -1.52 5.49
N LEU A 194 -13.91 -0.49 4.79
CA LEU A 194 -13.63 0.84 5.31
C LEU A 194 -14.21 1.90 4.37
N ASP A 195 -14.59 3.06 4.89
CA ASP A 195 -15.03 4.18 4.04
C ASP A 195 -13.86 5.13 3.69
N ILE A 196 -12.83 5.13 4.52
CA ILE A 196 -11.61 5.95 4.41
C ILE A 196 -10.37 5.10 4.73
N PRO A 197 -9.19 5.42 4.18
CA PRO A 197 -7.97 4.63 4.37
C PRO A 197 -7.30 4.92 5.72
N VAL A 198 -7.95 4.56 6.82
CA VAL A 198 -7.50 4.86 8.20
C VAL A 198 -6.86 3.67 8.91
N LEU A 199 -6.75 2.52 8.24
CA LEU A 199 -6.10 1.36 8.83
C LEU A 199 -4.58 1.53 8.82
N TYR A 200 -4.01 1.56 10.03
CA TYR A 200 -2.58 1.72 10.26
C TYR A 200 -1.85 0.36 10.27
N LEU A 201 -1.87 -0.34 9.14
CA LEU A 201 -1.36 -1.71 9.03
C LEU A 201 0.17 -1.77 9.18
N SER A 202 0.89 -0.79 8.63
CA SER A 202 2.36 -0.79 8.62
C SER A 202 2.98 -0.75 10.01
N ARG A 203 2.29 -0.17 11.01
CA ARG A 203 2.76 -0.19 12.41
C ARG A 203 2.92 -1.61 12.96
N SER A 204 2.00 -2.52 12.61
CA SER A 204 2.11 -3.92 13.02
C SER A 204 3.25 -4.62 12.27
N ILE A 205 3.36 -4.35 10.96
CA ILE A 205 4.41 -4.94 10.11
C ILE A 205 5.80 -4.54 10.59
N VAL A 206 6.03 -3.26 10.93
CA VAL A 206 7.31 -2.78 11.46
C VAL A 206 7.71 -3.54 12.73
N ARG A 207 6.76 -3.83 13.63
CA ARG A 207 7.02 -4.56 14.88
C ARG A 207 7.39 -6.02 14.67
N THR A 208 6.97 -6.60 13.55
CA THR A 208 7.20 -8.01 13.20
C THR A 208 7.94 -8.14 11.86
N LYS A 209 8.83 -7.18 11.53
CA LYS A 209 9.49 -7.08 10.22
C LYS A 209 10.27 -8.35 9.83
N SER A 210 10.77 -9.11 10.80
CA SER A 210 11.47 -10.39 10.55
C SER A 210 10.55 -11.52 10.14
N ASP A 211 9.28 -11.46 10.55
CA ASP A 211 8.27 -12.51 10.35
C ASP A 211 7.40 -12.24 9.12
N TYR A 212 7.41 -10.99 8.66
CA TYR A 212 6.73 -10.46 7.47
C TYR A 212 7.63 -10.59 6.24
#